data_AF-A0A354TI05-F1
#
_entry.id   AF-A0A354TI05-F1
#
_cell.length_a   1.000
_cell.length_b   1.000
_cell.length_c   1.000
_cell.angle_alpha   90.00
_cell.angle_beta   90.00
_cell.angle_gamma   90.00
#
_symmetry.space_group_name_H-M   'P 1'
#
loop_
_entity.id
_entity.type
_entity.pdbx_description
1 polymer ?
#
loop_
_entity_poly.entity_id
_entity_poly.type
_entity_poly.pdbx_seq_one_letter_code
_entity_poly.pdbx_strand_id
1 'polypeptide(L)'
;MLQRQPRGRGRLDAGPAATKCREPHIGSIDVDLALDAAKLGAGQYAELIQLLLDTKRYKPGDKDFQLVVDVDLEDGETPVLVEVDFLAAQDVKLKKNKPKLREGFRLLKAEGCNVAFHAPVEITIPGQNVRGAKNTVHMRVVSLADFVLMKAHAIGGRDKPKDVYDLCYALAEFPGGLEALAANWNQRMTNKDVAKAITILAEKFPTVDAFGPPQMVEFYAATNADERAMQARQAFELVLRLLRLLSDRTQP
;
A
#
# COMPACT_ATOMS: atom_id res chain seq x y z
N MET A 1 3.03 3.86 11.15
CA MET A 1 4.19 3.84 12.07
C MET A 1 5.40 3.68 11.18
N LEU A 2 6.23 4.72 11.03
CA LEU A 2 7.47 4.59 10.27
C LEU A 2 8.38 3.62 11.03
N GLN A 3 8.87 2.60 10.35
CA GLN A 3 9.86 1.67 10.91
C GLN A 3 10.99 1.57 9.90
N ARG A 4 12.24 1.65 10.38
CA ARG A 4 13.41 1.45 9.52
C ARG A 4 13.32 0.04 8.93
N GLN A 5 13.56 -0.09 7.63
CA GLN A 5 13.80 -1.42 7.06
C GLN A 5 15.10 -1.98 7.67
N PRO A 6 15.09 -3.19 8.24
CA PRO A 6 16.27 -3.75 8.87
C PRO A 6 17.37 -4.00 7.82
N ARG A 7 18.56 -3.43 8.06
CA ARG A 7 19.79 -3.80 7.33
C ARG A 7 20.41 -5.02 7.99
N GLY A 8 20.16 -6.21 7.44
CA GLY A 8 20.86 -7.46 7.80
C GLY A 8 20.36 -8.16 9.07
N ARG A 9 20.26 -9.50 9.01
CA ARG A 9 19.75 -10.37 10.09
C ARG A 9 20.64 -10.30 11.33
N GLY A 10 20.07 -9.87 12.46
CA GLY A 10 20.56 -10.12 13.81
C GLY A 10 19.45 -10.78 14.63
N ARG A 11 19.62 -12.07 14.93
CA ARG A 11 18.72 -12.88 15.78
C ARG A 11 18.81 -12.37 17.23
N LEU A 12 17.67 -12.12 17.89
CA LEU A 12 17.61 -11.93 19.34
C LEU A 12 16.53 -12.85 19.93
N ASP A 13 16.92 -13.58 20.97
CA ASP A 13 16.22 -14.70 21.60
C ASP A 13 15.00 -14.28 22.45
N ALA A 14 14.11 -15.25 22.66
CA ALA A 14 12.77 -15.10 23.22
C ALA A 14 12.68 -15.21 24.76
N GLY A 15 11.67 -14.52 25.34
CA GLY A 15 11.09 -14.73 26.67
C GLY A 15 9.55 -14.83 26.59
N PRO A 16 8.84 -15.38 27.61
CA PRO A 16 7.75 -16.33 27.35
C PRO A 16 6.32 -15.76 27.27
N ALA A 17 5.55 -16.44 26.42
CA ALA A 17 4.08 -16.57 26.38
C ALA A 17 3.22 -15.32 26.19
N ALA A 18 3.30 -14.75 24.99
CA ALA A 18 2.13 -14.18 24.31
C ALA A 18 1.93 -14.98 23.01
N THR A 19 0.68 -15.27 22.65
CA THR A 19 0.30 -15.91 21.39
C THR A 19 1.12 -15.31 20.25
N LYS A 20 1.95 -16.15 19.62
CA LYS A 20 2.97 -15.75 18.65
C LYS A 20 2.30 -15.05 17.46
N CYS A 21 2.25 -13.73 17.44
CA CYS A 21 2.08 -13.00 16.18
C CYS A 21 3.24 -13.45 15.27
N ARG A 22 2.91 -13.79 14.02
CA ARG A 22 3.90 -13.97 12.96
C ARG A 22 4.76 -12.71 12.83
N GLU A 23 5.94 -12.84 12.22
CA GLU A 23 6.93 -11.77 12.10
C GLU A 23 6.27 -10.43 11.72
N PRO A 24 6.63 -9.32 12.39
CA PRO A 24 6.04 -8.02 12.12
C PRO A 24 6.30 -7.59 10.67
N HIS A 25 5.37 -6.84 10.09
CA HIS A 25 5.56 -6.22 8.78
C HIS A 25 6.88 -5.41 8.75
N ILE A 26 7.66 -5.56 7.68
CA ILE A 26 9.01 -4.96 7.53
C ILE A 26 9.01 -3.42 7.48
N GLY A 27 7.83 -2.82 7.32
CA GLY A 27 7.63 -1.38 7.28
C GLY A 27 7.59 -0.77 5.87
N SER A 28 7.38 0.54 5.85
CA SER A 28 7.45 1.40 4.67
C SER A 28 8.16 2.69 5.06
N ILE A 29 8.93 3.24 4.13
CA ILE A 29 9.55 4.55 4.23
C ILE A 29 8.76 5.63 3.46
N ASP A 30 7.83 5.20 2.60
CA ASP A 30 7.05 6.07 1.74
C ASP A 30 5.62 6.26 2.28
N VAL A 31 5.04 7.44 2.00
CA VAL A 31 3.65 7.80 2.31
C VAL A 31 2.91 8.16 1.02
N ASP A 32 1.89 7.37 0.67
CA ASP A 32 1.02 7.65 -0.46
C ASP A 32 -0.20 8.49 -0.03
N LEU A 33 -0.39 9.64 -0.68
CA LEU A 33 -1.57 10.49 -0.54
C LEU A 33 -2.45 10.38 -1.77
N ALA A 34 -3.51 9.58 -1.68
CA ALA A 34 -4.53 9.50 -2.72
C ALA A 34 -5.43 10.74 -2.69
N LEU A 35 -5.40 11.50 -3.78
CA LEU A 35 -6.20 12.71 -3.98
C LEU A 35 -7.40 12.42 -4.88
N ASP A 36 -8.60 12.65 -4.34
CA ASP A 36 -9.84 12.61 -5.14
C ASP A 36 -9.91 13.88 -5.97
N ALA A 37 -9.24 13.85 -7.13
CA ALA A 37 -9.15 15.02 -8.00
C ALA A 37 -10.49 15.42 -8.64
N ALA A 38 -11.52 14.57 -8.59
CA ALA A 38 -12.88 14.97 -8.97
C ALA A 38 -13.50 15.89 -7.90
N LYS A 39 -13.27 15.59 -6.61
CA LYS A 39 -13.72 16.43 -5.50
C LYS A 39 -12.85 17.66 -5.25
N LEU A 40 -11.53 17.57 -5.48
CA LEU A 40 -10.56 18.64 -5.22
C LEU A 40 -10.57 19.77 -6.28
N GLY A 41 -11.54 19.78 -7.19
CA GLY A 41 -11.79 20.91 -8.09
C GLY A 41 -10.58 21.36 -8.95
N ALA A 42 -10.74 22.53 -9.59
CA ALA A 42 -9.77 23.08 -10.55
C ALA A 42 -8.63 23.87 -9.88
N GLY A 43 -7.91 23.30 -8.90
CA GLY A 43 -6.85 24.07 -8.22
C GLY A 43 -6.39 23.56 -6.87
N GLN A 44 -7.27 22.89 -6.11
CA GLN A 44 -7.06 22.74 -4.66
C GLN A 44 -5.94 21.77 -4.32
N TYR A 45 -5.64 20.79 -5.19
CA TYR A 45 -4.44 19.97 -5.01
C TYR A 45 -3.17 20.83 -5.09
N ALA A 46 -3.12 21.83 -5.97
CA ALA A 46 -1.95 22.70 -6.09
C ALA A 46 -1.81 23.61 -4.87
N GLU A 47 -2.92 24.08 -4.31
CA GLU A 47 -2.94 24.80 -3.03
C GLU A 47 -2.45 23.92 -1.87
N LEU A 48 -2.88 22.66 -1.79
CA LEU A 48 -2.36 21.70 -0.80
C LEU A 48 -0.84 21.54 -0.92
N ILE A 49 -0.33 21.33 -2.13
CA ILE A 49 1.11 21.22 -2.38
C ILE A 49 1.83 22.52 -2.01
N GLN A 50 1.26 23.68 -2.35
CA GLN A 50 1.78 24.99 -1.97
C GLN A 50 1.87 25.14 -0.45
N LEU A 51 0.81 24.81 0.27
CA LEU A 51 0.76 24.87 1.73
C LEU A 51 1.85 24.00 2.36
N LEU A 52 2.08 22.79 1.85
CA LEU A 52 3.16 21.92 2.31
C LEU A 52 4.54 22.54 2.05
N LEU A 53 4.78 23.08 0.85
CA LEU A 53 6.05 23.73 0.50
C LEU A 53 6.31 25.02 1.28
N ASP A 54 5.26 25.78 1.61
CA ASP A 54 5.37 27.02 2.38
C ASP A 54 5.78 26.77 3.84
N THR A 55 5.60 25.55 4.35
CA THR A 55 6.18 25.14 5.64
C THR A 55 7.71 25.09 5.63
N LYS A 56 8.34 25.09 4.44
CA LYS A 56 9.78 24.87 4.22
C LYS A 56 10.34 23.54 4.72
N ARG A 57 9.47 22.63 5.18
CA ARG A 57 9.84 21.28 5.62
C ARG A 57 9.89 20.31 4.45
N TYR A 58 8.90 20.43 3.57
CA TYR A 58 8.82 19.61 2.37
C TYR A 58 9.64 20.25 1.25
N LYS A 59 10.31 19.41 0.48
CA LYS A 59 11.05 19.79 -0.72
C LYS A 59 10.52 18.97 -1.90
N PRO A 60 10.60 19.47 -3.15
CA PRO A 60 10.38 18.62 -4.31
C PRO A 60 11.31 17.40 -4.27
N GLY A 61 10.75 16.22 -4.53
CA GLY A 61 11.55 15.00 -4.72
C GLY A 61 12.08 14.88 -6.15
N ASP A 62 12.65 13.72 -6.47
CA ASP A 62 13.21 13.44 -7.80
C ASP A 62 12.11 13.26 -8.87
N LYS A 63 10.89 12.89 -8.43
CA LYS A 63 9.74 12.65 -9.29
C LYS A 63 8.79 13.84 -9.30
N ASP A 64 8.14 14.10 -10.43
CA ASP A 64 7.21 15.22 -10.59
C ASP A 64 5.92 15.07 -9.76
N PHE A 65 5.71 13.95 -9.08
CA PHE A 65 4.55 13.70 -8.21
C PHE A 65 4.90 13.54 -6.73
N GLN A 66 6.12 13.91 -6.35
CA GLN A 66 6.70 13.57 -5.07
C GLN A 66 7.17 14.81 -4.32
N LEU A 67 6.91 14.84 -3.01
CA LEU A 67 7.64 15.66 -2.06
C LEU A 67 8.50 14.77 -1.17
N VAL A 68 9.55 15.33 -0.58
CA VAL A 68 10.39 14.65 0.41
C VAL A 68 10.46 15.48 1.70
N VAL A 69 10.59 14.80 2.82
CA VAL A 69 10.76 15.42 4.15
C VAL A 69 11.70 14.59 5.01
N ASP A 70 12.60 15.25 5.72
CA ASP A 70 13.47 14.62 6.71
C ASP A 70 12.69 14.39 8.01
N VAL A 71 12.61 13.14 8.46
CA VAL A 71 11.93 12.75 9.70
C VAL A 71 12.94 12.18 10.69
N ASP A 72 13.13 12.89 11.80
CA ASP A 72 13.86 12.39 12.95
C ASP A 72 12.96 11.42 13.73
N LEU A 73 13.45 10.20 13.95
CA LEU A 73 12.74 9.17 14.70
C LEU A 73 13.07 9.23 16.21
N GLU A 74 13.91 10.18 16.63
CA GLU A 74 14.40 10.34 18.00
C GLU A 74 15.11 9.09 18.54
N ASP A 75 15.68 8.28 17.64
CA ASP A 75 16.40 7.04 17.93
C ASP A 75 17.92 7.23 18.00
N GLY A 76 18.40 8.47 17.86
CA GLY A 76 19.83 8.83 17.87
C GLY A 76 20.55 8.58 16.55
N GLU A 77 19.85 8.05 15.54
CA GLU A 77 20.36 7.82 14.19
C GLU A 77 20.07 9.01 13.26
N THR A 78 20.64 9.01 12.06
CA THR A 78 20.35 10.09 11.09
C THR A 78 18.87 10.10 10.70
N PRO A 79 18.27 11.30 10.48
CA PRO A 79 16.90 11.42 9.99
C PRO A 79 16.66 10.57 8.74
N VAL A 80 15.46 10.00 8.65
CA VAL A 80 15.02 9.23 7.49
C VAL A 80 14.41 10.19 6.48
N LEU A 81 14.88 10.13 5.23
CA LEU A 81 14.24 10.84 4.13
C LEU A 81 12.96 10.09 3.74
N VAL A 82 11.81 10.71 3.96
CA VAL A 82 10.48 10.15 3.67
C VAL A 82 9.98 10.70 2.36
N GLU A 83 9.65 9.80 1.43
CA GLU A 83 8.97 10.14 0.18
C GLU A 83 7.46 10.28 0.43
N VAL A 84 6.87 11.35 -0.08
CA VAL A 84 5.42 11.59 -0.06
C VAL A 84 4.93 11.65 -1.49
N ASP A 85 4.32 10.56 -1.94
CA ASP A 85 3.83 10.39 -3.30
C ASP A 85 2.35 10.80 -3.40
N PHE A 86 2.03 11.64 -4.38
CA PHE A 86 0.68 12.14 -4.59
C PHE A 86 -0.01 11.39 -5.72
N LEU A 87 -1.01 10.59 -5.37
CA LEU A 87 -1.69 9.67 -6.29
C LEU A 87 -3.05 10.22 -6.73
N ALA A 88 -3.48 9.82 -7.92
CA ALA A 88 -4.86 9.99 -8.38
C ALA A 88 -5.31 8.78 -9.20
N ALA A 89 -6.63 8.58 -9.29
CA ALA A 89 -7.20 7.55 -10.14
C ALA A 89 -6.77 7.71 -11.60
N GLN A 90 -6.43 6.59 -12.26
CA GLN A 90 -5.90 6.60 -13.63
C GLN A 90 -6.82 7.31 -14.63
N ASP A 91 -8.12 7.06 -14.53
CA ASP A 91 -9.18 7.58 -15.40
C ASP A 91 -9.61 9.01 -15.06
N VAL A 92 -9.08 9.62 -14.00
CA VAL A 92 -9.47 10.98 -13.62
C VAL A 92 -9.07 11.98 -14.70
N LYS A 93 -10.04 12.78 -15.16
CA LYS A 93 -9.81 13.86 -16.11
C LYS A 93 -9.40 15.12 -15.35
N LEU A 94 -8.10 15.30 -15.13
CA LEU A 94 -7.57 16.55 -14.58
C LEU A 94 -7.79 17.69 -15.58
N LYS A 95 -8.48 18.75 -15.16
CA LYS A 95 -8.58 19.98 -15.97
C LYS A 95 -7.17 20.55 -16.18
N LYS A 96 -6.77 20.71 -17.44
CA LYS A 96 -5.50 21.35 -17.80
C LYS A 96 -5.63 22.85 -17.60
N ASN A 97 -4.92 23.40 -16.63
CA ASN A 97 -4.84 24.84 -16.43
C ASN A 97 -3.77 25.47 -17.32
N LYS A 98 -4.06 26.66 -17.85
CA LYS A 98 -3.13 27.53 -18.58
C LYS A 98 -3.17 28.93 -17.94
N PRO A 99 -2.12 29.38 -17.23
CA PRO A 99 -0.86 28.67 -16.96
C PRO A 99 -1.06 27.42 -16.08
N LYS A 100 -0.08 26.51 -16.06
CA LYS A 100 -0.13 25.34 -15.18
C LYS A 100 -0.20 25.81 -13.72
N LEU A 101 -1.01 25.14 -12.90
CA LEU A 101 -1.14 25.48 -11.47
C LEU A 101 0.19 25.34 -10.73
N ARG A 102 1.00 24.35 -11.13
CA ARG A 102 2.39 24.17 -10.70
C ARG A 102 3.21 23.68 -11.88
N GLU A 103 4.29 24.39 -12.19
CA GLU A 103 5.28 23.90 -13.14
C GLU A 103 6.11 22.80 -12.48
N GLY A 104 6.39 21.71 -13.21
CA GLY A 104 7.18 20.59 -12.69
C GLY A 104 6.48 19.66 -11.70
N PHE A 105 5.19 19.88 -11.34
CA PHE A 105 4.44 18.99 -10.46
C PHE A 105 3.20 18.39 -11.12
N ARG A 106 2.94 17.09 -10.93
CA ARG A 106 1.81 16.32 -11.47
C ARG A 106 1.39 15.25 -10.46
N LEU A 107 0.14 14.77 -10.55
CA LEU A 107 -0.28 13.62 -9.75
C LEU A 107 0.11 12.32 -10.47
N LEU A 108 0.60 11.32 -9.73
CA LEU A 108 0.81 9.99 -10.27
C LEU A 108 -0.55 9.31 -10.49
N LYS A 109 -0.87 9.06 -11.75
CA LYS A 109 -2.06 8.31 -12.14
C LYS A 109 -1.82 6.83 -11.90
N ALA A 110 -2.53 6.25 -10.94
CA ALA A 110 -2.39 4.84 -10.56
C ALA A 110 -3.68 4.06 -10.81
N GLU A 111 -3.54 2.87 -11.39
CA GLU A 111 -4.63 1.93 -11.58
C GLU A 111 -5.14 1.41 -10.22
N GLY A 112 -6.46 1.26 -10.07
CA GLY A 112 -7.09 0.87 -8.81
C GLY A 112 -7.08 1.95 -7.72
N CYS A 113 -6.43 3.10 -7.89
CA CYS A 113 -6.35 4.14 -6.85
C CYS A 113 -7.72 4.74 -6.47
N ASN A 114 -8.70 4.70 -7.38
CA ASN A 114 -10.08 5.12 -7.10
C ASN A 114 -10.74 4.31 -5.96
N VAL A 115 -10.33 3.06 -5.76
CA VAL A 115 -10.94 2.18 -4.74
C VAL A 115 -10.57 2.61 -3.31
N ALA A 116 -9.49 3.40 -3.15
CA ALA A 116 -9.09 3.96 -1.86
C ALA A 116 -10.19 4.82 -1.23
N PHE A 117 -11.10 5.37 -2.04
CA PHE A 117 -12.19 6.24 -1.61
C PHE A 117 -13.52 5.50 -1.38
N HIS A 118 -13.59 4.18 -1.61
CA HIS A 118 -14.83 3.41 -1.51
C HIS A 118 -15.31 3.28 -0.05
N ALA A 119 -14.49 2.70 0.82
CA ALA A 119 -14.82 2.52 2.23
C ALA A 119 -13.63 2.88 3.14
N PRO A 120 -13.09 4.11 3.07
CA PRO A 120 -11.96 4.49 3.90
C PRO A 120 -12.34 4.40 5.39
N VAL A 121 -11.38 3.99 6.20
CA VAL A 121 -11.51 3.92 7.66
C VAL A 121 -10.90 5.19 8.26
N GLU A 122 -11.59 5.77 9.23
CA GLU A 122 -11.06 6.89 9.99
C GLU A 122 -10.16 6.37 11.11
N ILE A 123 -8.93 6.87 11.17
CA ILE A 123 -8.00 6.61 12.27
C ILE A 123 -7.69 7.91 12.99
N THR A 124 -7.47 7.78 14.30
CA THR A 124 -7.09 8.89 15.17
C THR A 124 -5.65 8.72 15.58
N ILE A 125 -4.81 9.71 15.25
CA ILE A 125 -3.38 9.71 15.59
C ILE A 125 -3.12 10.83 16.60
N PRO A 126 -2.93 10.50 17.89
CA PRO A 126 -2.39 11.44 18.85
C PRO A 126 -0.88 11.61 18.61
N GLY A 127 -0.35 12.81 18.82
CA GLY A 127 1.07 13.06 18.70
C GLY A 127 1.46 14.50 19.00
N GLN A 128 2.69 14.86 18.67
CA GLN A 128 3.13 16.25 18.64
C GLN A 128 3.10 16.73 17.20
N ASN A 129 2.59 17.92 16.98
CA ASN A 129 2.73 18.56 15.68
C ASN A 129 4.17 19.04 15.48
N VAL A 130 4.43 19.52 14.28
CA VAL A 130 5.71 20.07 13.85
C VAL A 130 6.27 21.20 14.75
N ARG A 131 5.44 21.86 15.57
CA ARG A 131 5.83 22.91 16.52
C ARG A 131 6.02 22.37 17.95
N GLY A 132 5.97 21.06 18.16
CA GLY A 132 6.04 20.41 19.48
C GLY A 132 4.74 20.47 20.28
N ALA A 133 3.66 21.03 19.73
CA ALA A 133 2.38 21.09 20.44
C ALA A 133 1.66 19.75 20.35
N LYS A 134 1.17 19.25 21.49
CA LYS A 134 0.30 18.06 21.52
C LYS A 134 -0.94 18.32 20.67
N ASN A 135 -1.19 17.41 19.75
CA ASN A 135 -2.30 17.49 18.82
C ASN A 135 -2.84 16.09 18.53
N THR A 136 -4.10 16.02 18.12
CA THR A 136 -4.72 14.80 17.63
C THR A 136 -5.22 15.07 16.22
N VAL A 137 -4.83 14.22 15.27
CA VAL A 137 -5.30 14.29 13.89
C VAL A 137 -6.20 13.11 13.57
N HIS A 138 -7.31 13.41 12.91
CA HIS A 138 -8.20 12.40 12.35
C HIS A 138 -7.91 12.31 10.85
N MET A 139 -7.62 11.11 10.36
CA MET A 139 -7.31 10.89 8.96
C MET A 139 -8.04 9.68 8.41
N ARG A 140 -8.39 9.75 7.14
CA ARG A 140 -8.96 8.63 6.40
C ARG A 140 -7.85 7.84 5.75
N VAL A 141 -7.81 6.55 6.04
CA VAL A 141 -6.88 5.59 5.43
C VAL A 141 -7.71 4.57 4.65
N VAL A 142 -7.14 4.07 3.55
CA VAL A 142 -7.76 3.01 2.76
C VAL A 142 -8.09 1.80 3.64
N SER A 143 -9.27 1.18 3.45
CA SER A 143 -9.60 -0.05 4.16
C SER A 143 -8.63 -1.17 3.77
N LEU A 144 -8.41 -2.14 4.65
CA LEU A 144 -7.55 -3.26 4.31
C LEU A 144 -8.07 -4.07 3.10
N ALA A 145 -9.39 -4.20 2.97
CA ALA A 145 -10.01 -4.87 1.82
C ALA A 145 -9.74 -4.16 0.49
N ASP A 146 -9.77 -2.82 0.51
CA ASP A 146 -9.47 -2.00 -0.68
C ASP A 146 -7.96 -1.90 -0.92
N PHE A 147 -7.13 -1.96 0.13
CA PHE A 147 -5.67 -2.02 0.02
C PHE A 147 -5.20 -3.31 -0.67
N VAL A 148 -5.73 -4.47 -0.29
CA VAL A 148 -5.45 -5.76 -0.96
C VAL A 148 -5.82 -5.67 -2.44
N LEU A 149 -6.95 -5.03 -2.74
CA LEU A 149 -7.40 -4.82 -4.11
C LEU A 149 -6.43 -3.92 -4.89
N MET A 150 -5.99 -2.81 -4.31
CA MET A 150 -4.97 -1.94 -4.92
C MET A 150 -3.65 -2.69 -5.19
N LYS A 151 -3.24 -3.59 -4.29
CA LYS A 151 -2.02 -4.40 -4.48
C LYS A 151 -2.17 -5.39 -5.63
N ALA A 152 -3.33 -6.01 -5.81
CA ALA A 152 -3.60 -6.83 -6.98
C ALA A 152 -3.44 -6.02 -8.28
N HIS A 153 -4.01 -4.81 -8.37
CA HIS A 153 -3.83 -3.93 -9.53
C HIS A 153 -2.37 -3.55 -9.78
N ALA A 154 -1.62 -3.24 -8.71
CA ALA A 154 -0.19 -2.95 -8.81
C ALA A 154 0.59 -4.12 -9.41
N ILE A 155 0.37 -5.35 -8.92
CA ILE A 155 1.02 -6.57 -9.45
C ILE A 155 0.67 -6.81 -10.93
N GLY A 156 -0.54 -6.43 -11.36
CA GLY A 156 -0.94 -6.51 -12.77
C GLY A 156 -0.21 -5.52 -13.68
N GLY A 157 0.24 -4.39 -13.14
CA GLY A 157 0.80 -3.27 -13.91
C GLY A 157 2.30 -3.04 -13.78
N ARG A 158 2.98 -3.61 -12.77
CA ARG A 158 4.43 -3.43 -12.56
C ARG A 158 5.10 -4.65 -11.92
N ASP A 159 6.39 -4.78 -12.18
CA ASP A 159 7.25 -5.78 -11.58
C ASP A 159 7.95 -5.19 -10.34
N LYS A 160 7.35 -5.41 -9.16
CA LYS A 160 7.89 -4.96 -7.88
C LYS A 160 7.63 -6.02 -6.80
N PRO A 161 8.66 -6.78 -6.38
CA PRO A 161 8.53 -7.84 -5.37
C PRO A 161 7.81 -7.43 -4.07
N LYS A 162 7.99 -6.17 -3.66
CA LYS A 162 7.32 -5.63 -2.47
C LYS A 162 5.79 -5.64 -2.57
N ASP A 163 5.20 -5.49 -3.76
CA ASP A 163 3.74 -5.52 -3.89
C ASP A 163 3.18 -6.93 -3.62
N VAL A 164 3.89 -7.98 -4.04
CA VAL A 164 3.53 -9.37 -3.71
C VAL A 164 3.71 -9.64 -2.21
N TYR A 165 4.78 -9.15 -1.61
CA TYR A 165 4.98 -9.24 -0.16
C TYR A 165 3.85 -8.56 0.62
N ASP A 166 3.55 -7.29 0.31
CA ASP A 166 2.51 -6.51 1.00
C ASP A 166 1.13 -7.19 0.82
N LEU A 167 0.83 -7.72 -0.38
CA LEU A 167 -0.36 -8.52 -0.65
C LEU A 167 -0.41 -9.75 0.27
N CYS A 168 0.62 -10.59 0.25
CA CYS A 168 0.65 -11.84 1.01
C CYS A 168 0.57 -11.59 2.51
N TYR A 169 1.25 -10.56 3.02
CA TYR A 169 1.16 -10.15 4.42
C TYR A 169 -0.27 -9.73 4.78
N ALA A 170 -0.89 -8.87 3.97
CA ALA A 170 -2.26 -8.41 4.21
C ALA A 170 -3.28 -9.56 4.14
N LEU A 171 -3.07 -10.55 3.27
CA LEU A 171 -3.90 -11.76 3.19
C LEU A 171 -3.74 -12.67 4.42
N ALA A 172 -2.49 -12.88 4.86
CA ALA A 172 -2.19 -13.75 5.99
C ALA A 172 -2.71 -13.17 7.32
N GLU A 173 -2.64 -11.85 7.48
CA GLU A 173 -3.00 -11.12 8.70
C GLU A 173 -4.34 -10.39 8.59
N PHE A 174 -5.17 -10.75 7.60
CA PHE A 174 -6.45 -10.09 7.38
C PHE A 174 -7.39 -10.29 8.59
N PRO A 175 -7.91 -9.24 9.24
CA PRO A 175 -8.84 -9.38 10.36
C PRO A 175 -10.11 -10.13 9.95
N GLY A 176 -10.42 -11.22 10.66
CA GLY A 176 -11.52 -12.12 10.31
C GLY A 176 -11.20 -13.15 9.22
N GLY A 177 -9.93 -13.24 8.81
CA GLY A 177 -9.45 -14.24 7.84
C GLY A 177 -9.86 -13.94 6.39
N LEU A 178 -9.45 -14.84 5.49
CA LEU A 178 -9.73 -14.71 4.06
C LEU A 178 -11.23 -14.81 3.76
N GLU A 179 -12.00 -15.49 4.60
CA GLU A 179 -13.46 -15.58 4.52
C GLU A 179 -14.11 -14.20 4.65
N ALA A 180 -13.62 -13.34 5.56
CA ALA A 180 -14.12 -11.98 5.72
C ALA A 180 -13.78 -11.10 4.51
N LEU A 181 -12.55 -11.21 3.99
CA LEU A 181 -12.15 -10.52 2.76
C LEU A 181 -13.01 -10.97 1.57
N ALA A 182 -13.18 -12.28 1.39
CA ALA A 182 -13.98 -12.84 0.31
C ALA A 182 -15.45 -12.40 0.41
N ALA A 183 -16.04 -12.41 1.62
CA ALA A 183 -17.41 -11.90 1.83
C ALA A 183 -17.54 -10.42 1.43
N ASN A 184 -16.54 -9.61 1.77
CA ASN A 184 -16.51 -8.19 1.41
C ASN A 184 -16.39 -7.95 -0.11
N TRP A 185 -15.56 -8.73 -0.82
CA TRP A 185 -15.42 -8.64 -2.27
C TRP A 185 -16.63 -9.22 -3.00
N ASN A 186 -17.23 -10.30 -2.49
CA ASN A 186 -18.43 -10.92 -3.07
C ASN A 186 -19.62 -9.96 -3.11
N GLN A 187 -19.77 -9.09 -2.11
CA GLN A 187 -20.81 -8.03 -2.12
C GLN A 187 -20.61 -6.98 -3.22
N ARG A 188 -19.45 -6.98 -3.90
CA ARG A 188 -19.01 -5.94 -4.82
C ARG A 188 -18.53 -6.50 -6.16
N MET A 189 -18.93 -7.73 -6.53
CA MET A 189 -18.46 -8.42 -7.75
C MET A 189 -18.82 -7.70 -9.05
N THR A 190 -19.86 -6.85 -9.05
CA THR A 190 -20.23 -6.01 -10.20
C THR A 190 -19.27 -4.83 -10.40
N ASN A 191 -18.41 -4.53 -9.41
CA ASN A 191 -17.38 -3.51 -9.55
C ASN A 191 -16.26 -4.03 -10.45
N LYS A 192 -16.01 -3.32 -11.56
CA LYS A 192 -14.95 -3.64 -12.53
C LYS A 192 -13.56 -3.78 -11.90
N ASP A 193 -13.26 -3.02 -10.85
CA ASP A 193 -11.96 -3.05 -10.19
C ASP A 193 -11.78 -4.30 -9.32
N VAL A 194 -12.88 -4.81 -8.74
CA VAL A 194 -12.89 -6.11 -8.03
C VAL A 194 -12.72 -7.24 -9.03
N ALA A 195 -13.53 -7.24 -10.09
CA ALA A 195 -13.45 -8.27 -11.13
C ALA A 195 -12.05 -8.32 -11.77
N LYS A 196 -11.47 -7.17 -12.12
CA LYS A 196 -10.11 -7.08 -12.66
C LYS A 196 -9.04 -7.55 -11.67
N ALA A 197 -9.15 -7.21 -10.39
CA ALA A 197 -8.22 -7.70 -9.37
C ALA A 197 -8.24 -9.24 -9.27
N ILE A 198 -9.43 -9.85 -9.30
CA ILE A 198 -9.58 -11.31 -9.31
C ILE A 198 -8.92 -11.93 -10.54
N THR A 199 -9.16 -11.36 -11.72
CA THR A 199 -8.49 -11.79 -12.97
C THR A 199 -6.98 -11.72 -12.85
N ILE A 200 -6.43 -10.59 -12.37
CA ILE A 200 -4.98 -10.43 -12.19
C ILE A 200 -4.42 -11.49 -11.24
N LEU A 201 -5.07 -11.71 -10.09
CA LEU A 201 -4.61 -12.71 -9.14
C LEU A 201 -4.62 -14.12 -9.73
N ALA A 202 -5.67 -14.47 -10.49
CA ALA A 202 -5.77 -15.76 -11.17
C ALA A 202 -4.69 -15.94 -12.25
N GLU A 203 -4.35 -14.88 -13.00
CA GLU A 203 -3.32 -14.91 -14.03
C GLU A 203 -1.90 -14.94 -13.47
N LYS A 204 -1.64 -14.24 -12.36
CA LYS A 204 -0.29 -14.08 -11.78
C LYS A 204 0.08 -15.19 -10.79
N PHE A 205 -0.90 -15.88 -10.20
CA PHE A 205 -0.69 -16.96 -9.22
C PHE A 205 -1.28 -18.34 -9.61
N PRO A 206 -1.30 -18.79 -10.87
CA PRO A 206 -1.90 -20.08 -11.25
C PRO A 206 -1.15 -21.30 -10.70
N THR A 207 0.16 -21.19 -10.47
CA THR A 207 1.03 -22.26 -9.93
C THR A 207 2.12 -21.66 -9.04
N VAL A 208 2.86 -22.50 -8.30
CA VAL A 208 3.97 -22.07 -7.44
C VAL A 208 5.14 -21.45 -8.22
N ASP A 209 5.29 -21.82 -9.50
CA ASP A 209 6.36 -21.34 -10.39
C ASP A 209 5.88 -20.21 -11.33
N ALA A 210 4.64 -19.72 -11.16
CA ALA A 210 4.10 -18.62 -11.93
C ALA A 210 4.77 -17.28 -11.56
N PHE A 211 4.34 -16.17 -12.17
CA PHE A 211 4.95 -14.86 -11.93
C PHE A 211 4.95 -14.41 -10.46
N GLY A 212 3.81 -14.53 -9.78
CA GLY A 212 3.59 -13.97 -8.45
C GLY A 212 4.44 -14.62 -7.35
N PRO A 213 4.37 -15.94 -7.12
CA PRO A 213 5.01 -16.54 -5.96
C PRO A 213 6.54 -16.39 -5.86
N PRO A 214 7.34 -16.51 -6.94
CA PRO A 214 8.77 -16.24 -6.94
C PRO A 214 9.13 -14.81 -6.54
N GLN A 215 8.24 -13.83 -6.73
CA GLN A 215 8.47 -12.47 -6.25
C GLN A 215 8.59 -12.39 -4.73
N MET A 216 7.86 -13.24 -4.01
CA MET A 216 7.97 -13.31 -2.56
C MET A 216 9.36 -13.80 -2.14
N VAL A 217 9.92 -14.76 -2.88
CA VAL A 217 11.29 -15.26 -2.70
C VAL A 217 12.33 -14.17 -2.98
N GLU A 218 12.14 -13.43 -4.06
CA GLU A 218 12.99 -12.31 -4.44
C GLU A 218 12.98 -11.21 -3.36
N PHE A 219 11.79 -10.88 -2.84
CA PHE A 219 11.63 -9.87 -1.79
C PHE A 219 12.43 -10.20 -0.52
N TYR A 220 12.37 -11.46 -0.05
CA TYR A 220 13.13 -11.90 1.12
C TYR A 220 14.60 -12.18 0.83
N ALA A 221 15.02 -12.14 -0.43
CA ALA A 221 16.35 -12.53 -0.89
C ALA A 221 16.79 -13.91 -0.35
N ALA A 222 15.87 -14.88 -0.31
CA ALA A 222 16.13 -16.18 0.27
C ALA A 222 17.16 -16.99 -0.53
N THR A 223 18.19 -17.49 0.16
CA THR A 223 19.33 -18.15 -0.48
C THR A 223 19.29 -19.67 -0.43
N ASN A 224 18.61 -20.27 0.56
CA ASN A 224 18.49 -21.74 0.67
C ASN A 224 17.20 -22.26 0.02
N ALA A 225 17.26 -23.47 -0.53
CA ALA A 225 16.19 -24.05 -1.34
C ALA A 225 14.87 -24.24 -0.56
N ASP A 226 14.95 -24.61 0.72
CA ASP A 226 13.77 -24.87 1.55
C ASP A 226 13.01 -23.57 1.87
N GLU A 227 13.71 -22.49 2.26
CA GLU A 227 13.10 -21.17 2.48
C GLU A 227 12.43 -20.67 1.20
N ARG A 228 13.11 -20.80 0.05
CA ARG A 228 12.57 -20.40 -1.25
C ARG A 228 11.29 -21.16 -1.59
N ALA A 229 11.29 -22.49 -1.41
CA ALA A 229 10.13 -23.34 -1.69
C ALA A 229 8.96 -23.01 -0.76
N MET A 230 9.23 -22.83 0.53
CA MET A 230 8.21 -22.44 1.53
C MET A 230 7.57 -21.10 1.20
N GLN A 231 8.39 -20.10 0.85
CA GLN A 231 7.95 -18.74 0.52
C GLN A 231 7.07 -18.69 -0.73
N ALA A 232 7.54 -19.30 -1.83
CA ALA A 232 6.73 -19.40 -3.05
C ALA A 232 5.43 -20.17 -2.78
N ARG A 233 5.50 -21.30 -2.05
CA ARG A 233 4.31 -22.09 -1.73
C ARG A 233 3.29 -21.30 -0.92
N GLN A 234 3.74 -20.56 0.09
CA GLN A 234 2.86 -19.73 0.93
C GLN A 234 2.13 -18.66 0.10
N ALA A 235 2.86 -17.93 -0.75
CA ALA A 235 2.26 -16.90 -1.61
C ALA A 235 1.19 -17.51 -2.54
N PHE A 236 1.49 -18.64 -3.17
CA PHE A 236 0.56 -19.38 -4.01
C PHE A 236 -0.70 -19.82 -3.23
N GLU A 237 -0.53 -20.46 -2.06
CA GLU A 237 -1.65 -21.00 -1.29
C GLU A 237 -2.60 -19.93 -0.73
N LEU A 238 -2.06 -18.77 -0.30
CA LEU A 238 -2.87 -17.64 0.16
C LEU A 238 -3.79 -17.12 -0.95
N VAL A 239 -3.22 -16.89 -2.14
CA VAL A 239 -4.00 -16.36 -3.28
C VAL A 239 -4.97 -17.42 -3.80
N LEU A 240 -4.54 -18.69 -3.93
CA LEU A 240 -5.42 -19.78 -4.33
C LEU A 240 -6.62 -19.94 -3.37
N ARG A 241 -6.38 -19.83 -2.06
CA ARG A 241 -7.45 -19.93 -1.07
C ARG A 241 -8.47 -18.80 -1.23
N LEU A 242 -8.01 -17.56 -1.41
CA LEU A 242 -8.90 -16.43 -1.67
C LEU A 242 -9.72 -16.63 -2.95
N LEU A 243 -9.08 -17.05 -4.06
CA LEU A 243 -9.77 -17.29 -5.33
C LEU A 243 -10.83 -18.39 -5.24
N ARG A 244 -10.58 -19.44 -4.46
CA ARG A 244 -11.58 -20.50 -4.19
C ARG A 244 -12.80 -19.96 -3.44
N LEU A 245 -12.58 -19.19 -2.37
CA LEU A 245 -13.65 -18.57 -1.59
C LEU A 245 -14.52 -17.59 -2.42
N LEU A 246 -13.95 -16.98 -3.45
CA LEU A 246 -14.66 -16.11 -4.39
C LEU A 246 -15.42 -16.88 -5.48
N SER A 247 -15.02 -18.13 -5.76
CA SER A 247 -15.63 -19.00 -6.77
C SER A 247 -16.76 -19.87 -6.21
N ASP A 248 -16.71 -20.23 -4.92
CA ASP A 248 -17.70 -21.11 -4.27
C ASP A 248 -19.11 -20.50 -4.12
N ARG A 249 -19.33 -19.24 -4.54
CA ARG A 249 -20.64 -18.54 -4.47
C ARG A 249 -21.13 -17.97 -5.80
N THR A 250 -20.47 -18.28 -6.92
CA THR A 250 -20.97 -17.94 -8.28
C THR A 250 -21.92 -18.99 -8.85
N GLN A 251 -22.31 -20.01 -8.09
CA GLN A 251 -23.43 -20.89 -8.46
C GLN A 251 -24.72 -20.43 -7.75
N PRO A 252 -25.80 -20.16 -8.51
CA PRO A 252 -27.11 -19.80 -7.95
C PRO A 252 -27.74 -20.93 -7.13
#